data_AF-A0A1Y4U8D1-F1
#
_entry.id   AF-A0A1Y4U8D1-F1
#
_cell.length_a   1.000
_cell.length_b   1.000
_cell.length_c   1.000
_cell.angle_alpha   90.00
_cell.angle_beta   90.00
_cell.angle_gamma   90.00
#
_symmetry.space_group_name_H-M   'P 1'
#
loop_
_entity.id
_entity.type
_entity.pdbx_description
1 polymer ?
#
loop_
_entity_poly.entity_id
_entity_poly.type
_entity_poly.pdbx_seq_one_letter_code
_entity_poly.pdbx_strand_id
1 'polypeptide(L)'
;MKRVRITVIRKAHYPDLIERYENPIEEACDLREGQVFIAEGWQKPDGLCESAWQTLSPFVMALAHGATNLYEGWMKNPASALLSCNDGFRPVSFLVEALDETESAEPTSGRRPDRAPSKGDAPDTPPGSLPDAAAPETTGDSPEKSPVAGRQTRRTDL
;
A
#
# COMPACT_ATOMS: atom_id res chain seq x y z
N MET A 1 2.20 27.25 -0.69
CA MET A 1 2.56 25.91 -0.19
C MET A 1 3.42 25.25 -1.25
N LYS A 2 4.42 24.46 -0.86
CA LYS A 2 5.24 23.69 -1.80
C LYS A 2 4.39 22.63 -2.51
N ARG A 3 4.77 22.27 -3.73
CA ARG A 3 4.24 21.10 -4.43
C ARG A 3 4.81 19.85 -3.78
N VAL A 4 4.02 18.78 -3.73
CA VAL A 4 4.45 17.50 -3.15
C VAL A 4 4.32 16.41 -4.20
N ARG A 5 5.42 15.69 -4.44
CA ARG A 5 5.44 14.51 -5.31
C ARG A 5 5.09 13.28 -4.50
N ILE A 6 4.15 12.49 -5.00
CA ILE A 6 3.73 11.21 -4.44
C ILE A 6 4.04 10.15 -5.49
N THR A 7 5.03 9.31 -5.21
CA THR A 7 5.45 8.23 -6.13
C THR A 7 5.00 6.89 -5.58
N VAL A 8 4.33 6.08 -6.39
CA VAL A 8 4.02 4.69 -6.08
C VAL A 8 5.31 3.87 -6.18
N ILE A 9 5.82 3.41 -5.04
CA ILE A 9 7.10 2.69 -4.97
C ILE A 9 6.91 1.19 -5.12
N ARG A 10 5.97 0.63 -4.37
CA ARG A 10 5.79 -0.83 -4.27
C ARG A 10 4.33 -1.17 -4.02
N LYS A 11 3.85 -2.26 -4.60
CA LYS A 11 2.59 -2.89 -4.22
C LYS A 11 2.86 -4.28 -3.64
N ALA A 12 2.48 -4.48 -2.38
CA ALA A 12 2.53 -5.79 -1.76
C ALA A 12 1.30 -6.62 -2.13
N HIS A 13 1.38 -7.93 -1.90
CA HIS A 13 0.29 -8.88 -2.09
C HIS A 13 0.42 -9.99 -1.05
N TYR A 14 -0.55 -10.10 -0.15
CA TYR A 14 -0.55 -11.08 0.94
C TYR A 14 -1.58 -12.19 0.65
N PRO A 15 -1.21 -13.23 -0.13
CA PRO A 15 -2.15 -14.23 -0.61
C PRO A 15 -2.80 -15.04 0.53
N ASP A 16 -2.05 -15.27 1.61
CA ASP A 16 -2.51 -15.96 2.82
C ASP A 16 -3.62 -15.21 3.55
N LEU A 17 -3.52 -13.88 3.63
CA LEU A 17 -4.55 -13.04 4.25
C LEU A 17 -5.78 -12.90 3.33
N ILE A 18 -5.55 -12.79 2.02
CA ILE A 18 -6.60 -12.72 1.01
C ILE A 18 -7.45 -13.98 1.06
N GLU A 19 -6.83 -15.17 1.01
CA GLU A 19 -7.53 -16.45 1.05
C GLU A 19 -8.37 -16.61 2.32
N ARG A 20 -7.87 -16.13 3.46
CA ARG A 20 -8.51 -16.33 4.77
C ARG A 20 -9.61 -15.32 5.09
N TYR A 21 -9.48 -14.08 4.63
CA TYR A 21 -10.30 -12.97 5.14
C TYR A 21 -10.93 -12.09 4.07
N GLU A 22 -10.53 -12.20 2.80
CA GLU A 22 -11.08 -11.36 1.74
C GLU A 22 -12.20 -12.08 0.99
N ASN A 23 -13.31 -11.38 0.75
CA ASN A 23 -14.30 -11.86 -0.20
C ASN A 23 -13.76 -11.70 -1.64
N PRO A 24 -14.24 -12.48 -2.61
CA PRO A 24 -13.96 -12.19 -4.01
C PRO A 24 -14.35 -10.74 -4.35
N ILE A 25 -13.41 -10.00 -4.92
CA ILE A 25 -13.62 -8.62 -5.40
C ILE A 25 -13.48 -8.59 -6.92
N GLU A 26 -14.32 -7.78 -7.56
CA GLU A 26 -14.28 -7.58 -9.02
C GLU A 26 -13.15 -6.61 -9.42
N GLU A 27 -13.00 -5.52 -8.66
CA GLU A 27 -12.01 -4.47 -8.95
C GLU A 27 -11.09 -4.24 -7.75
N ALA A 28 -9.83 -4.62 -7.90
CA ALA A 28 -8.77 -4.31 -6.94
C ALA A 28 -8.10 -2.96 -7.27
N CYS A 29 -7.31 -2.44 -6.33
CA CYS A 29 -6.49 -1.23 -6.53
C CYS A 29 -5.70 -1.29 -7.85
N ASP A 30 -5.83 -0.26 -8.69
CA ASP A 30 -5.30 -0.19 -10.06
C ASP A 30 -3.98 0.62 -10.17
N LEU A 31 -3.49 1.16 -9.06
CA LEU A 31 -2.23 1.89 -9.00
C LEU A 31 -1.05 1.01 -9.42
N ARG A 32 -0.11 1.61 -10.16
CA ARG A 32 1.06 0.92 -10.73
C ARG A 32 2.36 1.44 -10.13
N GLU A 33 3.30 0.54 -9.87
CA GLU A 33 4.66 0.93 -9.44
C GLU A 33 5.28 1.90 -10.47
N GLY A 34 5.91 2.96 -9.97
CA GLY A 34 6.46 4.06 -10.78
C GLY A 34 5.44 5.15 -11.16
N GLN A 35 4.15 4.97 -10.89
CA GLN A 35 3.16 6.04 -11.09
C GLN A 35 3.45 7.22 -10.16
N VAL A 36 3.32 8.44 -10.69
CA VAL A 36 3.59 9.68 -9.96
C VAL A 36 2.34 10.55 -9.96
N PHE A 37 2.04 11.11 -8.79
CA PHE A 37 1.04 12.15 -8.59
C PHE A 37 1.72 13.39 -8.06
N ILE A 38 1.17 14.56 -8.42
CA ILE A 38 1.61 15.84 -7.86
C ILE A 38 0.43 16.46 -7.11
N ALA A 39 0.65 16.73 -5.82
CA ALA A 39 -0.26 17.54 -5.01
C ALA A 39 0.17 19.01 -5.10
N GLU A 40 -0.73 19.86 -5.57
CA GLU A 40 -0.56 21.31 -5.57
C GLU A 40 -0.85 21.85 -4.17
N GLY A 41 0.17 21.84 -3.30
CA GLY A 41 0.02 22.11 -1.87
C GLY A 41 -0.61 20.92 -1.14
N TRP A 42 -1.68 21.19 -0.37
CA TRP A 42 -2.44 20.17 0.38
C TRP A 42 -3.75 19.79 -0.32
N GLN A 43 -3.71 19.60 -1.63
CA GLN A 43 -4.85 19.14 -2.41
C GLN A 43 -4.66 17.68 -2.82
N LYS A 44 -5.72 16.87 -2.69
CA LYS A 44 -5.69 15.47 -3.14
C LYS A 44 -5.53 15.44 -4.66
N PRO A 45 -4.52 14.75 -5.22
CA PRO A 45 -4.40 14.59 -6.66
C PRO A 45 -5.55 13.78 -7.25
N ASP A 46 -5.88 14.04 -8.51
CA ASP A 46 -6.80 13.21 -9.29
C ASP A 46 -6.21 11.81 -9.50
N GLY A 47 -7.08 10.79 -9.46
CA GLY A 47 -6.68 9.39 -9.60
C GLY A 47 -6.07 8.76 -8.35
N LEU A 48 -5.71 9.52 -7.32
CA LEU A 48 -5.33 8.96 -6.02
C LEU A 48 -6.61 8.61 -5.22
N CYS A 49 -6.72 7.35 -4.78
CA CYS A 49 -7.88 6.88 -4.04
C CYS A 49 -7.98 7.56 -2.65
N GLU A 50 -9.21 7.68 -2.14
CA GLU A 50 -9.48 8.38 -0.89
C GLU A 50 -8.81 7.71 0.32
N SER A 51 -8.81 6.38 0.36
CA SER A 51 -8.19 5.61 1.44
C SER A 51 -6.68 5.86 1.54
N ALA A 52 -5.96 5.88 0.41
CA ALA A 52 -4.55 6.26 0.40
C ALA A 52 -4.37 7.73 0.84
N TRP A 53 -5.20 8.64 0.31
CA TRP A 53 -5.12 10.05 0.68
C TRP A 53 -5.29 10.29 2.18
N GLN A 54 -6.21 9.60 2.85
CA GLN A 54 -6.40 9.73 4.30
C GLN A 54 -5.12 9.42 5.10
N THR A 55 -4.32 8.46 4.64
CA THR A 55 -3.01 8.16 5.27
C THR A 55 -1.95 9.18 4.89
N LEU A 56 -1.89 9.61 3.62
CA LEU A 56 -0.83 10.49 3.13
C LEU A 56 -1.04 11.97 3.50
N SER A 57 -2.30 12.40 3.61
CA SER A 57 -2.72 13.80 3.73
C SER A 57 -2.02 14.58 4.84
N PRO A 58 -1.86 14.08 6.08
CA PRO A 58 -1.13 14.80 7.13
C PRO A 58 0.34 15.04 6.79
N PHE A 59 1.00 14.07 6.14
CA PHE A 59 2.39 14.18 5.72
C PHE A 59 2.54 15.11 4.53
N VAL A 60 1.61 15.03 3.56
CA VAL A 60 1.55 15.97 2.43
C VAL A 60 1.36 17.40 2.93
N MET A 61 0.45 17.63 3.89
CA MET A 61 0.26 18.94 4.52
C MET A 61 1.55 19.45 5.16
N ALA A 62 2.18 18.64 6.02
CA ALA A 62 3.40 19.03 6.71
C ALA A 62 4.54 19.38 5.73
N LEU A 63 4.78 18.51 4.73
CA LEU A 63 5.79 18.71 3.71
C LEU A 63 5.50 19.92 2.81
N ALA A 64 4.24 20.14 2.43
CA ALA A 64 3.80 21.31 1.67
C ALA A 64 4.03 22.64 2.44
N HIS A 65 4.06 22.57 3.77
CA HIS A 65 4.41 23.68 4.67
C HIS A 65 5.91 23.76 5.03
N GLY A 66 6.74 22.91 4.43
CA GLY A 66 8.19 22.93 4.63
C GLY A 66 8.68 22.21 5.87
N ALA A 67 7.86 21.36 6.50
CA ALA A 67 8.33 20.50 7.57
C ALA A 67 9.41 19.54 7.05
N THR A 68 10.37 19.22 7.91
CA THR A 68 11.43 18.26 7.63
C THR A 68 11.62 17.34 8.83
N ASN A 69 12.27 16.20 8.59
CA ASN A 69 12.64 15.23 9.61
C ASN A 69 11.44 14.64 10.38
N LEU A 70 10.34 14.36 9.66
CA LEU A 70 9.08 13.85 10.23
C LEU A 70 9.21 12.50 10.95
N TYR A 71 10.25 11.73 10.63
CA TYR A 71 10.56 10.45 11.25
C TYR A 71 11.89 10.46 12.04
N GLU A 72 12.32 11.62 12.53
CA GLU A 72 13.45 11.72 13.47
C GLU A 72 14.72 10.96 13.00
N GLY A 73 15.10 11.13 11.74
CA GLY A 73 16.32 10.56 11.14
C GLY A 73 16.15 9.20 10.47
N TRP A 74 14.95 8.59 10.47
CA TRP A 74 14.74 7.31 9.77
C TRP A 74 14.82 7.42 8.24
N MET A 75 14.42 8.58 7.69
CA MET A 75 14.46 8.83 6.25
C MET A 75 15.80 9.42 5.83
N LYS A 76 16.37 8.92 4.73
CA LYS A 76 17.60 9.47 4.13
C LYS A 76 17.42 10.92 3.66
N ASN A 77 16.27 11.22 3.04
CA ASN A 77 15.87 12.59 2.70
C ASN A 77 14.96 13.14 3.81
N PRO A 78 15.37 14.16 4.57
CA PRO A 78 14.56 14.71 5.66
C PRO A 78 13.28 15.41 5.16
N ALA A 79 13.19 15.82 3.89
CA ALA A 79 12.00 16.42 3.30
C ALA A 79 11.08 15.38 2.62
N SER A 80 11.03 14.16 3.19
CA SER A 80 10.27 13.05 2.63
C SER A 80 9.66 12.13 3.70
N ALA A 81 8.67 11.35 3.27
CA ALA A 81 8.07 10.27 4.05
C ALA A 81 7.78 9.06 3.15
N LEU A 82 8.04 7.85 3.64
CA LEU A 82 7.62 6.61 2.98
C LEU A 82 6.48 5.99 3.78
N LEU A 83 5.31 5.87 3.17
CA LEU A 83 4.04 5.50 3.81
C LEU A 83 3.35 4.41 3.00
N SER A 84 2.53 3.58 3.65
CA SER A 84 1.65 2.64 2.93
C SER A 84 0.19 3.07 3.05
N CYS A 85 -0.63 2.81 2.02
CA CYS A 85 -2.08 2.90 2.21
C CYS A 85 -2.55 1.86 3.25
N ASN A 86 -3.76 2.05 3.76
CA ASN A 86 -4.36 1.20 4.78
C ASN A 86 -5.02 -0.09 4.24
N ASP A 87 -4.75 -0.48 2.99
CA ASP A 87 -5.18 -1.77 2.45
C ASP A 87 -4.39 -2.91 3.13
N GLY A 88 -5.10 -3.74 3.91
CA GLY A 88 -4.49 -4.83 4.67
C GLY A 88 -4.09 -6.05 3.82
N PHE A 89 -4.56 -6.15 2.58
CA PHE A 89 -4.34 -7.28 1.69
C PHE A 89 -3.29 -6.97 0.61
N ARG A 90 -3.37 -5.78 0.05
CA ARG A 90 -2.52 -5.32 -1.06
C ARG A 90 -1.98 -3.91 -0.83
N PRO A 91 -1.30 -3.63 0.31
CA PRO A 91 -0.86 -2.28 0.63
C PRO A 91 0.11 -1.76 -0.44
N VAL A 92 -0.09 -0.49 -0.80
CA VAL A 92 0.74 0.26 -1.72
C VAL A 92 1.62 1.20 -0.92
N SER A 93 2.94 1.10 -1.09
CA SER A 93 3.91 2.02 -0.51
C SER A 93 4.14 3.21 -1.43
N PHE A 94 4.07 4.40 -0.86
CA PHE A 94 4.23 5.70 -1.51
C PHE A 94 5.43 6.44 -0.91
N LEU A 95 6.28 6.97 -1.76
CA LEU A 95 7.27 7.98 -1.39
C LEU A 95 6.66 9.36 -1.60
N VAL A 96 6.55 10.13 -0.53
CA VAL A 96 5.99 11.48 -0.50
C VAL A 96 7.13 12.46 -0.25
N GLU A 97 7.35 13.40 -1.16
CA GLU A 97 8.50 14.31 -1.14
C GLU A 97 8.07 15.74 -1.42
N ALA A 98 8.55 16.70 -0.64
CA ALA A 98 8.40 18.11 -0.99
C ALA A 98 9.30 18.42 -2.20
N LEU A 99 8.72 19.03 -3.23
CA LEU A 99 9.49 19.55 -4.37
C LEU A 99 10.06 20.91 -4.00
N ASP A 100 11.33 21.12 -4.33
CA ASP A 100 11.94 22.44 -4.26
C ASP A 100 11.53 23.29 -5.47
N GLU A 101 11.57 24.61 -5.32
CA GLU A 101 11.08 25.56 -6.34
C GLU A 101 11.79 25.41 -7.70
N THR A 102 12.97 24.80 -7.71
CA THR A 102 13.82 24.58 -8.90
C THR A 102 13.52 23.28 -9.67
N GLU A 103 12.77 22.31 -9.13
CA GLU A 103 12.41 21.04 -9.82
C GLU A 103 11.15 21.17 -10.70
N SER A 104 10.71 22.38 -11.02
CA SER A 104 9.41 22.65 -11.66
C SER A 104 9.35 22.42 -13.18
N ALA A 105 10.38 21.88 -13.82
CA ALA A 105 10.38 21.64 -15.26
C ALA A 105 11.01 20.29 -15.60
N GLU A 106 10.16 19.28 -15.86
CA GLU A 106 10.13 18.50 -17.11
C GLU A 106 8.96 17.49 -17.03
N PRO A 107 7.88 17.67 -17.81
CA PRO A 107 6.94 16.59 -18.05
C PRO A 107 7.61 15.63 -19.04
N THR A 108 7.95 14.43 -18.61
CA THR A 108 8.33 13.34 -19.52
C THR A 108 7.11 12.98 -20.36
N SER A 109 6.96 13.67 -21.49
CA SER A 109 5.94 13.36 -22.48
C SER A 109 6.08 11.89 -22.85
N GLY A 110 5.04 11.11 -22.58
CA GLY A 110 4.95 9.72 -22.97
C GLY A 110 5.26 9.58 -24.46
N ARG A 111 6.42 9.01 -24.77
CA ARG A 111 6.69 8.47 -26.10
C ARG A 111 5.73 7.29 -26.28
N ARG A 112 4.60 7.52 -26.97
CA ARG A 112 3.79 6.45 -27.53
C ARG A 112 4.66 5.68 -28.53
N PRO A 113 4.82 4.35 -28.42
CA PRO A 113 5.09 3.55 -29.60
C PRO A 113 3.76 3.35 -30.33
N ASP A 114 3.73 3.83 -31.57
CA ASP A 114 2.66 3.52 -32.51
C ASP A 114 2.49 2.01 -32.68
N ARG A 115 1.24 1.63 -32.95
CA ARG A 115 0.69 0.28 -32.97
C ARG A 115 1.32 -0.60 -34.08
N ALA A 116 1.40 -1.89 -33.75
CA ALA A 116 1.89 -3.08 -34.47
C ALA A 116 1.46 -3.29 -35.94
N PRO A 117 2.09 -4.29 -36.61
CA PRO A 117 1.32 -5.27 -37.36
C PRO A 117 1.55 -6.72 -36.89
N SER A 118 0.49 -7.50 -37.05
CA SER A 118 0.29 -8.90 -36.66
C SER A 118 1.07 -9.92 -37.50
N LYS A 119 1.35 -11.09 -36.90
CA LYS A 119 1.39 -12.48 -37.41
C LYS A 119 1.92 -13.33 -36.24
N GLY A 120 1.27 -14.39 -35.75
CA GLY A 120 0.80 -15.59 -36.43
C GLY A 120 1.58 -16.77 -35.82
N ASP A 121 0.87 -17.87 -35.53
CA ASP A 121 1.34 -19.20 -35.10
C ASP A 121 1.59 -19.47 -33.60
N ALA A 122 0.65 -20.23 -33.02
CA ALA A 122 0.86 -21.08 -31.85
C ALA A 122 1.55 -22.40 -32.29
N PRO A 123 2.12 -23.20 -31.37
CA PRO A 123 1.26 -24.21 -30.76
C PRO A 123 1.52 -24.50 -29.27
N ASP A 124 0.53 -25.22 -28.74
CA ASP A 124 0.34 -25.74 -27.39
C ASP A 124 1.55 -26.41 -26.74
N THR A 125 1.77 -26.12 -25.45
CA THR A 125 2.34 -27.07 -24.49
C THR A 125 1.78 -26.77 -23.10
N PRO A 126 1.08 -27.71 -22.44
CA PRO A 126 0.59 -27.50 -21.08
C PRO A 126 1.75 -27.65 -20.07
N PRO A 127 1.83 -26.81 -19.01
CA PRO A 127 2.77 -27.07 -17.93
C PRO A 127 2.31 -28.29 -17.14
N GLY A 128 3.21 -29.27 -17.02
CA GLY A 128 3.02 -30.49 -16.25
C GLY A 128 2.78 -30.22 -14.76
N SER A 129 1.98 -31.10 -14.19
CA SER A 129 1.59 -31.18 -12.79
C SER A 129 2.78 -31.16 -11.84
N LEU A 130 2.72 -30.30 -10.82
CA LEU A 130 3.55 -30.41 -9.61
C LEU A 130 3.13 -31.67 -8.82
N PRO A 131 4.07 -32.42 -8.21
CA PRO A 131 3.72 -33.46 -7.27
C PRO A 131 3.29 -32.86 -5.92
N ASP A 132 2.26 -33.46 -5.33
CA ASP A 132 1.73 -33.20 -3.99
C ASP A 132 2.84 -33.23 -2.92
N ALA A 133 3.05 -32.11 -2.24
CA ALA A 133 3.76 -32.08 -0.97
C ALA A 133 2.73 -32.07 0.16
N ALA A 134 2.61 -33.22 0.81
CA ALA A 134 1.71 -33.50 1.92
C ALA A 134 1.82 -32.48 3.07
N ALA A 135 0.67 -32.03 3.57
CA ALA A 135 0.56 -31.34 4.84
C ALA A 135 0.88 -32.30 6.01
N PRO A 136 1.65 -31.91 7.03
CA PRO A 136 1.78 -32.70 8.24
C PRO A 136 0.49 -32.67 9.06
N GLU A 137 0.08 -33.86 9.50
CA GLU A 137 -1.12 -34.13 10.29
C GLU A 137 -1.13 -33.35 11.61
N THR A 138 -2.25 -32.69 11.89
CA THR A 138 -2.54 -32.12 13.20
C THR A 138 -2.96 -33.23 14.15
N THR A 139 -2.04 -33.76 14.94
CA THR A 139 -2.40 -34.50 16.16
C THR A 139 -2.99 -33.51 17.16
N GLY A 140 -4.28 -33.69 17.45
CA GLY A 140 -4.99 -32.92 18.45
C GLY A 140 -4.51 -33.19 19.88
N ASP A 141 -4.75 -32.20 20.72
CA ASP A 141 -5.25 -32.45 22.08
C ASP A 141 -6.06 -31.22 22.51
N SER A 142 -7.36 -31.43 22.69
CA SER A 142 -8.18 -30.60 23.57
C SER A 142 -8.39 -31.40 24.85
N PRO A 143 -8.30 -30.75 26.01
CA PRO A 143 -9.32 -31.02 27.01
C PRO A 143 -9.94 -29.75 27.61
N GLU A 144 -11.27 -29.78 27.58
CA GLU A 144 -12.20 -29.45 28.66
C GLU A 144 -12.10 -28.13 29.46
N LYS A 145 -13.16 -27.34 29.28
CA LYS A 145 -14.10 -26.82 30.30
C LYS A 145 -13.54 -26.19 31.59
N SER A 146 -13.82 -24.88 31.65
CA SER A 146 -13.94 -23.99 32.81
C SER A 146 -14.51 -24.63 34.09
N PRO A 147 -14.20 -24.06 35.26
CA PRO A 147 -15.21 -23.20 35.86
C PRO A 147 -14.72 -21.88 36.49
N VAL A 148 -15.67 -20.95 36.46
CA VAL A 148 -15.81 -19.67 37.16
C VAL A 148 -15.34 -19.67 38.63
N ALA A 149 -14.51 -18.68 38.97
CA ALA A 149 -14.43 -18.04 40.29
C ALA A 149 -13.82 -16.63 40.08
N GLY A 150 -14.61 -15.56 40.06
CA GLY A 150 -15.02 -14.87 41.29
C GLY A 150 -13.93 -13.87 41.74
N ARG A 151 -13.97 -12.63 41.24
CA ARG A 151 -13.37 -11.51 41.97
C ARG A 151 -14.25 -10.27 41.92
N GLN A 152 -14.64 -9.90 43.13
CA GLN A 152 -15.59 -8.89 43.55
C GLN A 152 -15.25 -7.49 43.03
N THR A 153 -16.30 -6.80 42.61
CA THR A 153 -16.41 -5.34 42.64
C THR A 153 -16.03 -4.81 44.02
N ARG A 154 -15.08 -3.89 44.09
CA ARG A 154 -15.03 -2.91 45.18
C ARG A 154 -15.33 -1.53 44.61
N ARG A 155 -16.61 -1.18 44.70
CA ARG A 155 -17.06 0.19 44.95
C ARG A 155 -16.76 0.47 46.42
N THR A 156 -16.07 1.56 46.69
CA THR A 156 -16.18 2.28 47.97
C THR A 156 -16.17 3.75 47.63
N ASP A 157 -17.24 4.39 48.06
CA ASP A 157 -17.57 5.79 47.90
C ASP A 157 -16.62 6.71 48.69
N LEU A 158 -16.24 7.83 48.06
CA LEU A 158 -16.28 9.23 48.55
C LEU A 158 -15.49 10.15 47.60
#